data_AF-A0A101WT07-F1
#
_entry.id   AF-A0A101WT07-F1
#
_cell.length_a   1.000
_cell.length_b   1.000
_cell.length_c   1.000
_cell.angle_alpha   90.00
_cell.angle_beta   90.00
_cell.angle_gamma   90.00
#
_symmetry.space_group_name_H-M   'P 1'
#
loop_
_entity.id
_entity.type
_entity.pdbx_description
1 polymer ?
#
loop_
_entity_poly.entity_id
_entity_poly.type
_entity_poly.pdbx_seq_one_letter_code
_entity_poly.pdbx_strand_id
1 'polypeptide(L)' 'MNCPVCSGRAIGKVGVEQFYCWDCCVEFTTQTDKVVIYDLAEDGSLVAWDDPVLEDVTLQAGEVDLSCVAME' A
#
# COMPACT_ATOMS: atom_id res chain seq x y z
N MET A 1 -16.92 5.80 6.41
CA MET A 1 -16.02 5.08 5.48
C MET A 1 -15.82 3.70 6.06
N ASN A 2 -15.91 2.67 5.23
CA ASN A 2 -15.76 1.28 5.61
C ASN A 2 -14.50 0.73 4.93
N CYS A 3 -13.81 -0.20 5.60
CA CYS A 3 -12.59 -0.77 5.04
C CYS A 3 -12.96 -1.54 3.77
N PRO A 4 -12.30 -1.33 2.63
CA PRO A 4 -12.59 -2.11 1.42
C PRO A 4 -12.28 -3.60 1.58
N VAL A 5 -11.46 -3.98 2.57
CA VAL A 5 -11.04 -5.36 2.84
C VAL A 5 -12.00 -6.08 3.77
N CYS A 6 -12.18 -5.61 5.02
CA CYS A 6 -13.08 -6.26 5.99
C CYS A 6 -14.48 -5.63 6.10
N SER A 7 -14.77 -4.55 5.36
CA SER A 7 -15.96 -3.70 5.57
C SER A 7 -16.09 -3.12 6.99
N GLY A 8 -15.01 -3.21 7.78
CA GLY A 8 -14.93 -2.75 9.16
C GLY A 8 -14.97 -1.24 9.30
N ARG A 9 -15.23 -0.80 10.53
CA ARG A 9 -15.33 0.62 10.92
C ARG A 9 -14.07 1.12 11.64
N ALA A 10 -13.13 0.21 11.91
CA ALA A 10 -11.87 0.47 12.58
C ALA A 10 -10.83 1.03 11.60
N ILE A 11 -11.16 2.18 10.98
CA ILE A 11 -10.27 2.89 10.05
C ILE A 11 -9.82 4.20 10.69
N GLY A 12 -8.52 4.43 10.73
CA GLY A 12 -7.89 5.69 11.10
C GLY A 12 -7.46 6.48 9.86
N LYS A 13 -7.43 7.81 9.97
CA LYS A 13 -6.83 8.67 8.95
C LYS A 13 -5.36 8.90 9.30
N VAL A 14 -4.45 8.53 8.40
CA VAL A 14 -3.00 8.65 8.61
C VAL A 14 -2.42 9.87 7.89
N GLY A 15 -3.03 10.29 6.77
CA GLY A 15 -2.55 11.41 5.98
C GLY A 15 -3.65 12.12 5.17
N VAL A 16 -3.23 12.91 4.19
CA VAL A 16 -4.15 13.51 3.20
C VAL A 16 -4.57 12.42 2.24
N GLU A 17 -5.87 12.14 2.18
CA GLU A 17 -6.45 11.06 1.37
C GLU A 17 -5.96 9.64 1.72
N GLN A 18 -5.27 9.47 2.84
CA GLN A 18 -4.64 8.21 3.28
C GLN A 18 -5.28 7.67 4.56
N PHE A 19 -5.65 6.38 4.55
CA PHE A 19 -6.39 5.72 5.60
C PHE A 19 -5.77 4.36 5.96
N TYR A 20 -5.87 3.98 7.23
CA TYR A 20 -5.33 2.74 7.77
C TYR A 20 -6.41 1.95 8.48
N CYS A 21 -6.53 0.65 8.21
CA CYS A 21 -7.42 -0.23 8.93
C CYS A 21 -6.68 -0.99 10.03
N TRP A 22 -7.14 -0.85 11.28
CA TRP A 22 -6.55 -1.53 12.43
C TRP A 22 -6.84 -3.04 12.47
N ASP A 23 -7.95 -3.46 11.86
CA ASP A 23 -8.40 -4.85 11.87
C ASP A 23 -7.68 -5.69 10.81
N CYS A 24 -7.43 -5.10 9.64
CA CYS A 24 -6.74 -5.76 8.52
C CYS A 24 -5.24 -5.44 8.47
N CYS A 25 -4.75 -4.48 9.24
CA CYS A 25 -3.38 -3.96 9.11
C CYS A 25 -3.04 -3.56 7.66
N VAL A 26 -3.96 -2.88 6.97
CA VAL A 26 -3.74 -2.40 5.59
C VAL A 26 -3.89 -0.89 5.51
N GLU A 27 -3.09 -0.27 4.66
CA GLU A 27 -3.19 1.14 4.31
C GLU A 27 -3.83 1.29 2.94
N PHE A 28 -4.67 2.31 2.76
CA PHE A 28 -5.23 2.62 1.45
C PHE A 28 -5.41 4.12 1.27
N THR A 29 -5.16 4.59 0.05
CA THR A 29 -5.37 5.98 -0.35
C THR A 29 -6.58 6.10 -1.26
N THR A 30 -7.38 7.14 -1.07
CA THR A 30 -8.56 7.43 -1.88
C THR A 30 -8.33 8.73 -2.62
N GLN A 31 -7.74 8.67 -3.80
CA GLN A 31 -7.68 9.81 -4.70
C GLN A 31 -8.97 9.89 -5.53
N THR A 32 -9.26 11.06 -6.08
CA THR A 32 -10.52 11.40 -6.77
C THR A 32 -11.01 10.35 -7.79
N ASP A 33 -10.13 9.57 -8.40
CA ASP A 33 -10.48 8.51 -9.37
C ASP A 33 -9.83 7.15 -9.10
N LYS A 34 -8.95 7.04 -8.09
CA LYS A 34 -8.15 5.82 -7.85
C LYS A 34 -8.06 5.48 -6.37
N VAL A 35 -8.28 4.21 -6.05
CA VAL A 35 -8.04 3.66 -4.72
C VAL A 35 -6.84 2.73 -4.81
N VAL A 36 -5.77 3.05 -4.07
CA VAL A 36 -4.59 2.18 -3.99
C VAL A 36 -4.54 1.58 -2.60
N ILE A 37 -4.37 0.26 -2.51
CA ILE A 37 -4.33 -0.50 -1.26
C ILE A 37 -2.91 -1.06 -1.10
N TYR A 38 -2.39 -0.98 0.11
CA TYR A 38 -1.09 -1.48 0.52
C TYR A 38 -1.29 -2.50 1.66
N ASP A 39 -0.87 -3.73 1.41
CA ASP A 39 -0.85 -4.80 2.40
C ASP A 39 0.42 -4.73 3.24
N LEU A 40 0.31 -4.99 4.55
CA LEU A 40 1.47 -5.27 5.38
C LEU A 40 1.74 -6.78 5.34
N ALA A 41 2.81 -7.18 4.67
CA ALA A 41 3.30 -8.54 4.72
C ALA A 41 3.68 -8.93 6.17
N GLU A 42 3.71 -10.23 6.46
CA GLU A 42 4.05 -10.77 7.79
C GLU A 42 5.44 -10.34 8.29
N ASP A 43 6.34 -9.98 7.36
CA ASP A 43 7.69 -9.45 7.62
C ASP A 43 7.72 -7.94 7.89
N GLY A 44 6.58 -7.24 7.76
CA GLY A 44 6.47 -5.79 7.90
C GLY A 44 6.75 -5.00 6.62
N SER A 45 6.91 -5.69 5.48
CA SER A 45 7.07 -5.05 4.18
C SER A 45 5.72 -4.60 3.60
N LEU A 46 5.69 -3.41 2.99
CA LEU A 46 4.49 -2.87 2.34
C LEU A 46 4.38 -3.38 0.91
N VAL A 47 3.36 -4.18 0.62
CA VAL A 47 3.08 -4.71 -0.71
C VAL A 47 1.90 -3.95 -1.30
N ALA A 48 2.14 -3.18 -2.37
CA ALA A 48 1.06 -2.54 -3.11
C ALA A 48 0.23 -3.63 -3.82
N TRP A 49 -1.10 -3.55 -3.68
CA TRP A 49 -2.02 -4.32 -4.50
C TRP A 49 -1.97 -3.72 -5.91
N ASP A 50 -1.30 -4.40 -6.83
CA ASP A 50 -1.21 -3.99 -8.23
C ASP A 50 -2.60 -4.04 -8.86
N ASP A 51 -3.18 -2.86 -9.14
CA ASP A 51 -4.42 -2.77 -9.90
C ASP A 51 -4.09 -2.89 -11.40
N PRO A 52 -4.70 -3.80 -12.18
CA PRO A 52 -4.33 -4.09 -13.57
C PRO A 52 -4.73 -2.99 -14.57
N VAL A 53 -4.85 -1.73 -14.16
CA VAL A 53 -5.36 -0.65 -15.02
C VAL A 53 -4.50 0.61 -14.93
N LEU A 54 -3.69 0.75 -15.98
CA LEU A 54 -2.96 1.93 -16.48
C LEU A 54 -1.49 2.03 -16.08
N GLU A 55 -0.69 1.41 -16.93
CA GLU A 55 0.69 1.76 -17.26
C GLU A 55 0.83 3.27 -17.55
N ASP A 56 1.07 4.09 -16.50
CA ASP A 56 1.84 5.34 -16.57
C ASP A 56 2.21 5.83 -15.15
N VAL A 57 3.50 5.68 -14.81
CA VAL A 57 4.31 6.44 -13.83
C VAL A 57 3.69 6.77 -12.46
N THR A 58 4.18 6.11 -11.39
CA THR A 58 4.79 6.80 -10.24
C THR A 58 5.67 5.85 -9.41
N LEU A 59 6.94 6.24 -9.27
CA LEU A 59 7.93 5.77 -8.30
C LEU A 59 7.44 6.01 -6.86
N GLN A 60 8.04 5.27 -5.90
CA GLN A 60 7.92 5.29 -4.43
C GLN A 60 7.13 4.06 -3.89
N ALA A 61 7.66 3.22 -2.99
CA ALA A 61 8.84 3.27 -2.15
C ALA A 61 9.40 1.84 -2.02
N GLY A 62 10.71 1.72 -1.89
CA GLY A 62 11.38 0.43 -1.74
C GLY A 62 12.76 0.48 -2.36
N GLU A 63 13.68 1.15 -1.66
CA GLU A 63 15.10 0.91 -1.84
C GLU A 63 15.37 -0.57 -1.51
N VAL A 64 15.35 -1.44 -2.52
CA VAL A 64 16.17 -2.65 -2.49
C VAL A 64 17.34 -2.38 -3.41
N ASP A 65 18.37 -1.76 -2.85
CA ASP A 65 19.71 -1.82 -3.42
C ASP A 65 20.16 -3.29 -3.38
N LEU A 66 19.74 -4.05 -4.39
CA LEU A 66 20.28 -5.37 -4.66
C LEU A 66 21.42 -5.21 -5.68
N SER A 67 22.50 -4.55 -5.25
CA SER A 67 23.67 -4.34 -6.09
C SER A 67 24.99 -4.75 -5.44
N CYS A 68 25.09 -5.97 -4.88
CA CYS A 68 26.39 -6.64 -4.75
C CYS A 68 26.31 -8.14 -4.41
N VAL A 69 25.75 -8.96 -5.31
CA VAL A 69 26.28 -10.32 -5.51
C VAL A 69 27.07 -10.34 -6.82
N ALA A 70 28.31 -9.85 -6.75
CA ALA A 70 29.29 -10.08 -7.79
C ALA A 70 30.68 -10.13 -7.13
N MET A 71 31.15 -11.38 -6.96
CA MET A 71 32.53 -11.85 -7.03
C MET A 71 33.61 -11.07 -6.25
N GLU A 72 34.07 -11.68 -5.16
CA GLU A 72 35.47 -12.15 -5.05
C GLU A 72 35.48 -13.59 -4.52
#